data_AF-A0A2T2W0T6-F1
#
_entry.id   AF-A0A2T2W0T6-F1
#
_cell.length_a   1.000
_cell.length_b   1.000
_cell.length_c   1.000
_cell.angle_alpha   90.00
_cell.angle_beta   90.00
_cell.angle_gamma   90.00
#
_symmetry.space_group_name_H-M   'P 1'
#
loop_
_entity.id
_entity.type
_entity.pdbx_description
1 polymer ?
#
loop_
_entity_poly.entity_id
_entity_poly.type
_entity_poly.pdbx_seq_one_letter_code
_entity_poly.pdbx_strand_id
1 'polypeptide(L)'
;MITVTLLVQRLSTKPLLDALNLLKNDPIHTEYLELLAQRSALTQVLSYLQHPEQQAIFSSQAHQRELEAVKARLEQVNETLNNLQTTHPPIKAFICQQYRKK
;
A
#
# COMPACT_ATOMS: atom_id res chain seq x y z
N MET A 1 28.46 2.44 -10.20
CA MET A 1 27.03 2.70 -9.97
C MET A 1 26.27 1.40 -10.15
N ILE A 2 25.72 0.81 -9.09
CA ILE A 2 24.80 -0.32 -9.17
C ILE A 2 23.49 0.13 -8.52
N THR A 3 22.41 0.09 -9.29
CA THR A 3 21.08 0.55 -8.90
C THR A 3 20.43 -0.46 -7.96
N VAL A 4 19.74 0.05 -6.95
CA VAL A 4 19.01 -0.67 -5.90
C VAL A 4 17.75 -1.34 -6.47
N THR A 5 17.94 -2.29 -7.39
CA THR A 5 16.84 -3.05 -8.03
C THR A 5 16.58 -4.40 -7.32
N LEU A 6 17.31 -4.70 -6.24
CA LEU A 6 17.33 -6.03 -5.61
C LEU A 6 16.44 -6.20 -4.38
N LEU A 7 15.76 -5.16 -3.88
CA LEU A 7 14.78 -5.32 -2.78
C LEU A 7 13.32 -5.32 -3.25
N VAL A 8 13.03 -4.77 -4.43
CA VAL A 8 11.65 -4.58 -4.90
C VAL A 8 11.12 -5.81 -5.64
N GLN A 9 11.98 -6.67 -6.18
CA GLN A 9 11.57 -7.91 -6.85
C GLN A 9 11.13 -9.03 -5.89
N ARG A 10 11.60 -9.02 -4.64
CA ARG A 10 11.23 -10.04 -3.64
C ARG A 10 10.20 -9.57 -2.62
N LEU A 11 9.68 -8.35 -2.76
CA LEU A 11 8.38 -7.98 -2.18
C LEU A 11 7.27 -8.34 -3.18
N SER A 12 7.36 -9.54 -3.76
CA SER A 12 6.23 -10.11 -4.49
C SER A 12 5.12 -10.32 -3.46
N THR A 13 3.96 -9.74 -3.72
CA THR A 13 2.74 -9.87 -2.89
C THR A 13 2.17 -11.29 -2.91
N LYS A 14 2.60 -12.13 -3.85
CA LYS A 14 2.12 -13.51 -4.04
C LYS A 14 2.10 -14.37 -2.77
N PRO A 15 3.21 -14.55 -2.01
CA PRO A 15 3.15 -15.34 -0.78
C PRO A 15 2.28 -14.71 0.32
N LEU A 16 2.12 -13.38 0.34
CA LEU A 16 1.27 -12.69 1.31
C LEU A 16 -0.22 -12.88 0.98
N LEU A 17 -0.56 -12.86 -0.31
CA LEU A 17 -1.89 -13.10 -0.84
C LEU A 17 -2.30 -14.58 -0.73
N ASP A 18 -1.36 -15.51 -0.96
CA ASP A 18 -1.54 -16.95 -0.76
C ASP A 18 -1.82 -17.27 0.72
N ALA A 19 -1.06 -16.67 1.64
CA ALA A 19 -1.25 -16.87 3.09
C ALA A 19 -2.63 -16.40 3.58
N LEU A 20 -3.24 -15.44 2.90
CA LEU A 20 -4.59 -14.94 3.22
C LEU A 20 -5.71 -15.77 2.56
N ASN A 21 -5.38 -16.76 1.72
CA ASN A 21 -6.34 -17.66 1.07
C ASN A 21 -7.40 -16.90 0.22
N LEU A 22 -7.01 -15.76 -0.37
CA LEU A 22 -7.90 -14.82 -1.06
C LEU A 22 -7.91 -14.97 -2.60
N LEU A 23 -7.25 -16.00 -3.15
CA LEU A 23 -7.29 -16.37 -4.58
C LEU A 23 -8.64 -17.00 -4.97
N LYS A 24 -9.75 -16.30 -4.72
CA LYS A 24 -11.09 -16.69 -5.17
C LYS A 24 -11.45 -15.88 -6.41
N ASN A 25 -10.85 -16.25 -7.55
CA ASN A 25 -11.25 -15.98 -8.95
C ASN A 25 -11.67 -14.56 -9.42
N ASP A 26 -11.69 -13.53 -8.56
CA ASP A 26 -12.07 -12.18 -8.96
C ASP A 26 -10.82 -11.27 -8.99
N PRO A 27 -10.39 -10.85 -10.19
CA PRO A 27 -9.21 -9.99 -10.35
C PRO A 27 -9.40 -8.63 -9.67
N ILE A 28 -10.63 -8.11 -9.59
CA ILE A 28 -10.95 -6.83 -8.99
C ILE A 28 -10.80 -6.89 -7.46
N HIS A 29 -11.20 -8.01 -6.85
CA HIS A 29 -10.98 -8.23 -5.42
C HIS A 29 -9.48 -8.36 -5.09
N THR A 30 -8.72 -9.05 -5.95
CA THR A 30 -7.27 -9.20 -5.77
C THR A 30 -6.57 -7.85 -5.84
N GLU A 31 -6.87 -7.05 -6.86
CA GLU A 31 -6.33 -5.70 -7.02
C GLU A 31 -6.67 -4.79 -5.82
N TYR A 32 -7.92 -4.84 -5.33
CA TYR A 32 -8.34 -4.08 -4.16
C TYR A 32 -7.53 -4.44 -2.89
N LEU A 33 -7.27 -5.73 -2.68
CA LEU A 33 -6.48 -6.21 -1.55
C LEU A 33 -5.01 -5.83 -1.67
N GLU A 34 -4.44 -5.89 -2.87
CA GLU A 34 -3.07 -5.43 -3.13
C GLU A 34 -2.92 -3.93 -2.84
N LEU A 35 -3.88 -3.12 -3.27
CA LEU A 35 -3.89 -1.68 -2.99
C LEU A 35 -4.06 -1.38 -1.49
N LEU A 36 -4.86 -2.17 -0.76
CA LEU A 36 -4.95 -2.07 0.70
C LEU A 36 -3.62 -2.39 1.39
N ALA A 37 -2.94 -3.46 0.95
CA ALA A 37 -1.62 -3.81 1.47
C ALA A 37 -0.59 -2.71 1.16
N GLN A 38 -0.61 -2.16 -0.06
CA GLN A 38 0.25 -1.06 -0.48
C GLN A 38 -0.01 0.20 0.36
N ARG A 39 -1.28 0.56 0.60
CA ARG A 39 -1.65 1.67 1.48
C ARG A 39 -1.08 1.48 2.89
N SER A 40 -1.22 0.28 3.46
CA SER A 40 -0.70 -0.02 4.79
C SER A 40 0.82 0.12 4.87
N ALA A 41 1.55 -0.42 3.88
CA ALA A 41 3.00 -0.33 3.82
C ALA A 41 3.47 1.14 3.67
N LEU A 42 2.86 1.90 2.76
CA LEU A 42 3.17 3.32 2.57
C LEU A 42 2.88 4.15 3.82
N THR A 43 1.81 3.83 4.55
CA THR A 43 1.49 4.49 5.82
C THR A 43 2.58 4.23 6.86
N GLN A 44 3.06 2.98 6.97
CA GLN A 44 4.16 2.63 7.88
C GLN A 44 5.47 3.35 7.50
N VAL A 45 5.79 3.40 6.20
CA VAL A 45 6.96 4.13 5.70
C VAL A 45 6.85 5.62 5.99
N LEU A 46 5.67 6.22 5.79
CA LEU A 46 5.43 7.62 6.11
C LEU A 46 5.62 7.88 7.61
N SER A 47 5.06 7.04 8.47
CA SER A 47 5.24 7.15 9.92
C SER A 47 6.71 7.03 10.34
N TYR A 48 7.47 6.15 9.70
CA TYR A 48 8.90 6.02 9.92
C TYR A 48 9.65 7.29 9.50
N LEU A 49 9.43 7.79 8.28
CA LEU A 49 10.07 9.02 7.80
C LEU A 49 9.70 10.25 8.64
N GLN A 50 8.49 10.31 9.17
CA GLN A 50 8.05 11.41 10.04
C GLN A 50 8.59 11.33 11.47
N HIS A 51 9.25 10.24 11.85
CA HIS A 51 9.76 10.08 13.20
C HIS A 51 10.90 11.09 13.46
N PRO A 52 10.86 11.86 14.56
CA PRO A 52 11.87 12.90 14.84
C PRO A 52 13.33 12.39 14.86
N GLU A 53 13.57 11.14 15.24
CA GLU A 53 14.91 10.54 15.18
C GLU A 53 15.42 10.38 13.74
N GLN A 54 14.53 10.08 12.79
CA GLN A 54 14.88 9.92 11.38
C GLN A 54 15.18 11.29 10.75
N GLN A 55 14.41 12.31 11.10
CA GLN A 55 14.63 13.69 10.64
C GLN A 55 16.01 14.25 11.04
N ALA A 56 16.56 13.79 12.16
CA ALA A 56 17.89 14.19 12.63
C ALA A 56 19.04 13.49 11.87
N ILE A 57 18.79 12.33 11.24
CA ILE A 57 19.81 11.50 10.58
C ILE A 57 20.00 11.88 9.10
N PHE A 58 18.96 12.37 8.42
CA PHE A 58 19.01 12.68 6.99
C PHE A 58 19.26 14.17 6.70
N SER A 59 19.93 14.45 5.58
CA SER A 59 19.99 15.82 5.05
C SER A 59 18.58 16.29 4.66
N SER A 60 18.16 17.45 5.17
CA SER A 60 16.76 17.91 5.14
C SER A 60 16.13 17.87 3.74
N GLN A 61 16.90 18.15 2.69
CA GLN A 61 16.40 18.22 1.32
C GLN A 61 16.17 16.84 0.67
N ALA A 62 17.00 15.84 0.96
CA ALA A 62 16.79 14.48 0.43
C ALA A 62 15.61 13.80 1.15
N HIS A 63 15.58 13.96 2.47
CA HIS A 63 14.50 13.47 3.33
C HIS A 63 13.14 14.03 2.93
N GLN A 64 13.06 15.33 2.68
CA GLN A 64 11.82 15.98 2.30
C GLN A 64 11.33 15.54 0.92
N ARG A 65 12.23 15.28 -0.04
CA ARG A 65 11.84 14.71 -1.34
C ARG A 65 11.26 13.30 -1.21
N GLU A 66 11.86 12.45 -0.37
CA GLU A 66 11.33 11.10 -0.12
C GLU A 66 9.98 11.13 0.58
N LEU A 67 9.82 12.01 1.57
CA LEU A 67 8.56 12.23 2.26
C LEU A 67 7.43 12.64 1.30
N GLU A 68 7.70 13.63 0.44
CA GLU A 68 6.72 14.08 -0.56
C GLU A 68 6.40 13.00 -1.60
N ALA A 69 7.38 12.21 -2.02
CA ALA A 69 7.15 11.07 -2.93
C ALA A 69 6.25 10.00 -2.30
N VAL A 70 6.48 9.66 -1.02
CA VAL A 70 5.65 8.68 -0.29
C VAL A 70 4.23 9.20 -0.09
N LYS A 71 4.05 10.48 0.23
CA LYS A 71 2.72 11.10 0.33
C LYS A 71 1.97 11.08 -0.99
N ALA A 72 2.61 11.50 -2.08
CA ALA A 72 2.00 11.50 -3.41
C ALA A 72 1.58 10.07 -3.83
N ARG A 73 2.43 9.07 -3.53
CA ARG A 73 2.09 7.67 -3.83
C ARG A 73 0.92 7.17 -2.98
N LEU A 74 0.87 7.56 -1.70
CA LEU A 74 -0.24 7.19 -0.80
C LEU A 74 -1.56 7.81 -1.29
N GLU A 75 -1.53 9.06 -1.75
CA GLU A 75 -2.69 9.76 -2.33
C GLU A 75 -3.21 9.02 -3.57
N GLN A 76 -2.34 8.68 -4.52
CA GLN A 76 -2.71 7.91 -5.71
C GLN A 76 -3.37 6.56 -5.36
N VAL A 77 -2.84 5.86 -4.36
CA VAL A 77 -3.40 4.57 -3.91
C VAL A 77 -4.78 4.78 -3.28
N ASN A 78 -4.96 5.83 -2.49
CA ASN A 78 -6.25 6.17 -1.88
C ASN A 78 -7.30 6.54 -2.94
N GLU A 79 -6.93 7.33 -3.95
CA GLU A 79 -7.80 7.67 -5.07
C GLU A 79 -8.23 6.42 -5.84
N THR A 80 -7.28 5.52 -6.12
CA THR A 80 -7.56 4.26 -6.83
C THR A 80 -8.49 3.36 -6.02
N LEU A 81 -8.24 3.22 -4.70
CA LEU A 81 -9.10 2.48 -3.79
C LEU A 81 -10.51 3.06 -3.70
N ASN A 82 -10.64 4.39 -3.73
CA ASN A 82 -11.93 5.07 -3.71
C ASN A 82 -12.69 4.82 -5.01
N ASN A 83 -12.01 4.98 -6.16
CA ASN A 83 -12.58 4.70 -7.47
C ASN A 83 -13.06 3.24 -7.59
N LEU A 84 -12.24 2.26 -7.18
CA LEU A 84 -12.64 0.86 -7.16
C LEU A 84 -13.90 0.64 -6.32
N GLN A 85 -14.00 1.26 -5.14
CA GLN A 85 -15.17 1.15 -4.27
C GLN A 85 -16.43 1.80 -4.85
N THR A 86 -16.30 2.92 -5.58
CA THR A 86 -17.43 3.60 -6.21
C THR A 86 -17.88 2.90 -7.49
N THR A 87 -16.94 2.35 -8.26
CA THR A 87 -17.19 1.77 -9.58
C THR A 87 -17.61 0.30 -9.50
N HIS A 88 -17.27 -0.39 -8.41
CA HIS A 88 -17.60 -1.81 -8.21
C HIS A 88 -18.40 -2.06 -6.92
N PRO A 89 -19.75 -2.05 -6.99
CA PRO A 89 -20.62 -2.40 -5.86
C PRO A 89 -20.30 -3.72 -5.14
N PRO A 90 -19.80 -4.79 -5.81
CA PRO A 90 -19.37 -6.02 -5.14
C PRO A 90 -18.24 -5.82 -4.10
N ILE A 91 -17.34 -4.85 -4.32
CA ILE A 91 -16.28 -4.52 -3.36
C ILE A 91 -16.90 -3.99 -2.06
N LYS A 92 -17.90 -3.12 -2.17
CA LYS A 92 -18.61 -2.56 -1.00
C LYS A 92 -19.29 -3.66 -0.18
N ALA A 93 -19.90 -4.64 -0.86
CA ALA A 93 -20.51 -5.79 -0.20
C ALA A 93 -19.46 -6.68 0.51
N PHE A 94 -18.30 -6.89 -0.12
CA PHE A 94 -17.18 -7.63 0.47
C PHE A 94 -16.61 -6.94 1.72
N ILE A 95 -16.40 -5.62 1.69
CA ILE A 95 -15.94 -4.85 2.86
C ILE A 95 -16.92 -5.05 4.03
N CYS A 96 -18.22 -4.87 3.79
CA CYS A 96 -19.24 -5.08 4.81
C CYS A 96 -19.24 -6.52 5.38
N GLN A 97 -18.96 -7.52 4.55
CA GLN A 97 -18.86 -8.92 4.98
C GLN A 97 -17.64 -9.15 5.88
N GLN A 98 -16.48 -8.58 5.53
CA GLN A 98 -15.26 -8.74 6.33
C GLN A 98 -15.37 -8.03 7.70
N TYR A 99 -16.01 -6.86 7.76
CA TYR A 99 -16.24 -6.16 9.02
C TYR A 99 -17.20 -6.87 9.98
N ARG A 100 -18.14 -7.70 9.46
CA ARG A 100 -19.03 -8.52 10.30
C ARG A 100 -18.38 -9.75 10.91
N LYS A 101 -17.24 -10.20 10.37
CA LYS A 101 -16.52 -11.40 10.82
C LYS A 101 -15.47 -11.11 11.91
N LYS A 102 -15.36 -9.86 12.34
CA LYS A 102 -14.43 -9.40 13.38
C LYS A 102 -15.22 -9.06 14.64
#